data_AF-F3AV51-F1
#
_entry.id   AF-F3AV51-F1
#
_cell.length_a   1.000
_cell.length_b   1.000
_cell.length_c   1.000
_cell.angle_alpha   90.00
_cell.angle_beta   90.00
_cell.angle_gamma   90.00
#
_symmetry.space_group_name_H-M   'P 1'
#
loop_
_entity.id
_entity.type
_entity.pdbx_description
1 polymer ?
#
loop_
_entity_poly.entity_id
_entity_poly.type
_entity_poly.pdbx_seq_one_letter_code
_entity_poly.pdbx_strand_id
1 'polypeptide(L)'
;VRMSFLSDILLSYSRVCRCENPCTTSSCGRMIYIYPEKNLRAYPGVERGSVEWDETYKIRVNVEKSINHFKDSFCIAGRKTQNEKTLHADLLLAGISQLITVMVADKIHQHQYIRSLKPLIA
;
A
#
# COMPACT_ATOMS: atom_id res chain seq x y z
N VAL A 1 -37.34 -10.92 -25.47
CA VAL A 1 -36.58 -11.67 -26.50
C VAL A 1 -35.33 -12.24 -25.85
N ARG A 2 -35.33 -13.56 -25.67
CA ARG A 2 -34.29 -14.48 -25.16
C ARG A 2 -33.14 -13.93 -24.30
N MET A 3 -33.34 -14.07 -22.99
CA MET A 3 -32.32 -14.16 -21.93
C MET A 3 -31.55 -15.51 -21.98
N SER A 4 -31.35 -16.07 -23.18
CA SER A 4 -30.76 -17.41 -23.41
C SER A 4 -29.38 -17.34 -24.06
N PHE A 5 -28.98 -16.20 -24.63
CA PHE A 5 -27.74 -16.09 -25.39
C PHE A 5 -26.52 -15.74 -24.52
N LEU A 6 -26.74 -15.16 -23.33
CA LEU A 6 -25.66 -14.77 -22.41
C LEU A 6 -25.24 -15.89 -21.45
N SER A 7 -26.08 -16.91 -21.22
CA SER A 7 -25.71 -18.10 -20.43
C SER A 7 -24.74 -19.00 -21.18
N ASP A 8 -24.80 -19.03 -22.51
CA ASP A 8 -24.06 -20.02 -23.33
C ASP A 8 -22.60 -19.59 -23.58
N ILE A 9 -22.30 -18.29 -23.58
CA ILE A 9 -20.93 -17.78 -23.75
C ILE A 9 -20.11 -17.89 -22.45
N LEU A 10 -20.75 -17.77 -21.28
CA LEU A 10 -20.07 -17.87 -19.98
C LEU A 10 -19.80 -19.31 -19.53
N LEU A 11 -20.41 -20.32 -20.16
CA LEU A 11 -20.23 -21.73 -19.79
C LEU A 11 -19.00 -22.39 -20.44
N SER A 12 -18.38 -21.77 -21.45
CA SER A 12 -17.31 -22.40 -22.25
C SER A 12 -15.95 -22.45 -21.54
N TYR A 13 -15.74 -21.69 -20.46
CA TYR A 13 -14.49 -21.65 -19.71
C TYR A 13 -14.65 -22.06 -18.23
N SER A 14 -15.55 -23.02 -17.98
CA SER A 14 -15.70 -23.67 -16.68
C SER A 14 -14.48 -24.56 -16.39
N ARG A 15 -13.59 -24.14 -15.48
CA ARG A 15 -12.52 -25.02 -14.96
C ARG A 15 -13.14 -26.07 -14.05
N VAL A 16 -13.30 -27.28 -14.58
CA VAL A 16 -13.80 -28.45 -13.83
C VAL A 16 -12.69 -28.98 -12.92
N CYS A 17 -12.95 -29.04 -11.61
CA CYS A 17 -12.06 -29.70 -10.67
C CYS A 17 -12.08 -31.22 -10.92
N ARG A 18 -10.96 -31.79 -11.41
CA ARG A 18 -10.79 -33.24 -11.66
C ARG A 18 -10.02 -33.92 -10.51
N CYS A 19 -10.42 -33.71 -9.26
CA CYS A 19 -9.81 -34.43 -8.14
C CYS A 19 -10.60 -35.71 -7.82
N GLU A 20 -9.90 -36.81 -7.58
CA GLU A 20 -10.52 -38.12 -7.28
C GLU A 20 -11.27 -38.12 -5.93
N ASN A 21 -10.84 -37.30 -4.97
CA ASN A 21 -11.52 -37.10 -3.68
C ASN A 21 -11.78 -35.60 -3.43
N PRO A 22 -12.94 -35.06 -3.84
CA PRO A 22 -13.28 -33.66 -3.63
C PRO A 22 -13.57 -33.34 -2.16
N CYS A 23 -12.93 -32.29 -1.66
CA CYS A 23 -13.14 -31.77 -0.31
C CYS A 23 -14.40 -30.89 -0.16
N THR A 24 -15.14 -30.64 -1.25
CA THR A 24 -16.38 -29.86 -1.29
C THR A 24 -17.32 -30.39 -2.39
N THR A 25 -18.63 -30.26 -2.19
CA THR A 25 -19.67 -30.64 -3.18
C THR A 25 -19.88 -29.60 -4.28
N SER A 26 -19.22 -28.43 -4.20
CA SER A 26 -19.34 -27.39 -5.22
C SER A 26 -18.60 -27.76 -6.50
N SER A 27 -19.24 -27.54 -7.65
CA SER A 27 -18.68 -27.86 -8.99
C SER A 27 -17.43 -27.04 -9.35
N CYS A 28 -17.22 -25.92 -8.67
CA CYS A 28 -15.99 -25.14 -8.67
C CYS A 28 -15.70 -24.61 -7.26
N GLY A 29 -14.43 -24.43 -6.91
CA GLY A 29 -14.04 -23.71 -5.69
C GLY A 29 -14.41 -22.22 -5.78
N ARG A 30 -14.48 -21.51 -4.65
CA ARG A 30 -14.71 -20.05 -4.64
C ARG A 30 -13.59 -19.34 -5.42
N MET A 31 -13.87 -18.96 -6.66
CA MET A 31 -12.90 -18.30 -7.54
C MET A 31 -12.96 -16.79 -7.30
N ILE A 32 -11.95 -16.25 -6.61
CA ILE A 32 -11.82 -14.80 -6.45
C ILE A 32 -11.00 -14.28 -7.62
N TYR A 33 -11.65 -13.61 -8.57
CA TYR A 33 -10.98 -12.90 -9.66
C TYR A 33 -10.35 -11.61 -9.11
N ILE A 34 -9.19 -11.72 -8.47
CA ILE A 34 -8.36 -10.57 -8.14
C ILE A 34 -7.42 -10.37 -9.32
N TYR A 35 -7.72 -9.35 -10.11
CA TYR A 35 -6.82 -8.89 -11.14
C TYR A 35 -5.50 -8.44 -10.48
N PRO A 36 -4.32 -8.87 -10.97
CA PRO A 36 -3.03 -8.49 -10.39
C PRO A 36 -2.88 -6.96 -10.22
N GLU A 37 -3.40 -6.19 -11.18
CA GLU A 37 -3.42 -4.72 -11.14
C GLU A 37 -4.26 -4.11 -10.00
N LYS A 38 -5.19 -4.88 -9.41
CA LYS A 38 -6.09 -4.38 -8.35
C LYS A 38 -5.52 -4.51 -6.94
N ASN A 39 -4.52 -5.37 -6.74
CA ASN A 39 -3.91 -5.54 -5.43
C ASN A 39 -2.43 -5.94 -5.56
N LEU A 40 -1.59 -4.93 -5.84
CA LEU A 40 -0.14 -5.06 -5.93
C LEU A 40 0.50 -5.60 -4.65
N ARG A 41 -0.18 -5.50 -3.50
CA ARG A 41 0.27 -6.08 -2.23
C ARG A 41 0.08 -7.60 -2.20
N ALA A 42 -1.01 -8.10 -2.75
CA ALA A 42 -1.29 -9.53 -2.84
C ALA A 42 -0.51 -10.18 -4.01
N TYR A 43 -0.48 -9.52 -5.15
CA TYR A 43 0.12 -10.01 -6.40
C TYR A 43 1.18 -9.02 -6.89
N PRO A 44 2.39 -9.09 -6.31
CA PRO A 44 3.49 -8.26 -6.78
C PRO A 44 3.93 -8.68 -8.19
N GLY A 45 4.39 -7.72 -9.00
CA GLY A 45 4.94 -7.99 -10.34
C GLY A 45 6.27 -8.75 -10.33
N VAL A 46 6.82 -9.01 -9.14
CA VAL A 46 8.07 -9.72 -8.90
C VAL A 46 7.77 -10.93 -8.01
N GLU A 47 8.34 -12.09 -8.33
CA GLU A 47 8.12 -13.32 -7.59
C GLU A 47 8.59 -13.21 -6.13
N ARG A 48 7.75 -13.63 -5.17
CA ARG A 48 8.09 -13.59 -3.75
C ARG A 48 9.23 -14.56 -3.43
N GLY A 49 10.21 -14.10 -2.67
CA GLY A 49 11.40 -14.88 -2.32
C GLY A 49 12.53 -14.81 -3.36
N SER A 50 12.32 -14.08 -4.46
CA SER A 50 13.42 -13.63 -5.31
C SER A 50 14.27 -12.57 -4.60
N VAL A 51 15.52 -12.39 -5.05
CA VAL A 51 16.43 -11.38 -4.50
C VAL A 51 15.84 -9.97 -4.67
N GLU A 52 15.28 -9.68 -5.84
CA GLU A 52 14.65 -8.40 -6.16
C GLU A 52 13.45 -8.12 -5.23
N TRP A 53 12.64 -9.14 -4.93
CA TRP A 53 11.55 -9.04 -3.97
C TRP A 53 12.07 -8.69 -2.59
N ASP A 54 13.08 -9.39 -2.09
CA ASP A 54 13.61 -9.16 -0.74
C ASP A 54 14.24 -7.78 -0.59
N GLU A 55 14.95 -7.30 -1.62
CA GLU A 55 15.50 -5.95 -1.66
C GLU A 55 14.40 -4.88 -1.64
N THR A 56 13.39 -5.04 -2.49
CA THR A 56 12.25 -4.10 -2.58
C THR A 56 11.41 -4.12 -1.30
N TYR A 57 11.18 -5.30 -0.74
CA TYR A 57 10.32 -5.48 0.43
C TYR A 57 10.95 -4.91 1.70
N LYS A 58 12.29 -4.87 1.80
CA LYS A 58 13.01 -4.15 2.88
C LYS A 58 12.69 -2.65 2.89
N ILE A 59 12.52 -2.04 1.72
CA ILE A 59 12.19 -0.60 1.60
C ILE A 59 10.81 -0.32 2.20
N ARG A 60 9.86 -1.25 2.09
CA ARG A 60 8.49 -1.06 2.61
C ARG A 60 8.47 -0.73 4.09
N VAL A 61 9.27 -1.42 4.90
CA VAL A 61 9.34 -1.18 6.35
C VAL A 61 9.83 0.25 6.63
N ASN A 62 10.78 0.74 5.85
CA ASN A 62 11.26 2.11 5.97
C ASN A 62 10.21 3.13 5.53
N VAL A 63 9.45 2.85 4.47
CA VAL A 63 8.34 3.69 4.02
C VAL A 63 7.23 3.76 5.07
N GLU A 64 6.81 2.62 5.63
CA GLU A 64 5.78 2.57 6.68
C GLU A 64 6.22 3.33 7.93
N LYS A 65 7.48 3.18 8.36
CA LYS A 65 8.06 3.97 9.46
C LYS A 65 8.09 5.46 9.17
N SER A 66 8.48 5.86 7.96
CA SER A 66 8.50 7.27 7.55
C SER A 66 7.10 7.87 7.50
N ILE A 67 6.10 7.14 7.02
CA ILE A 67 4.69 7.56 7.03
C ILE A 67 4.18 7.71 8.46
N ASN A 68 4.50 6.76 9.34
CA ASN A 68 4.09 6.85 10.74
C ASN A 68 4.70 8.09 11.41
N HIS A 69 6.01 8.29 11.24
CA HIS A 69 6.68 9.47 11.73
C HIS A 69 6.08 10.76 11.16
N PHE A 70 5.78 10.79 9.86
CA PHE A 70 5.17 11.95 9.22
C PHE A 70 3.80 12.28 9.82
N LYS A 71 2.98 11.26 10.08
CA LYS A 71 1.67 11.39 10.70
C LYS A 71 1.73 11.93 12.13
N ASP A 72 2.66 11.41 12.92
CA ASP A 72 2.78 11.73 14.35
C ASP A 72 3.50 13.07 14.57
N SER A 73 4.67 13.27 13.96
CA SER A 73 5.50 14.45 14.19
C SER A 73 4.98 15.73 13.55
N PHE A 74 4.23 15.63 12.44
CA PHE A 74 3.60 16.78 11.78
C PHE A 74 2.09 16.87 12.05
N CYS A 75 1.60 16.16 13.08
CA CYS A 75 0.23 16.26 13.59
C CYS A 75 -0.89 15.98 12.56
N ILE A 76 -0.59 15.25 11.46
CA ILE A 76 -1.57 14.94 10.41
C ILE A 76 -2.61 13.90 10.87
N ALA A 77 -2.25 13.01 11.79
CA ALA A 77 -3.13 11.95 12.29
C ALA A 77 -4.20 12.44 13.29
N GLY A 78 -3.88 13.43 14.14
CA GLY A 78 -4.74 13.88 15.25
C GLY A 78 -5.60 15.12 14.96
N ARG A 79 -5.74 15.50 13.68
CA ARG A 79 -6.42 16.75 13.29
C ARG A 79 -7.93 16.70 13.55
N LYS A 80 -8.49 17.82 14.03
CA LYS A 80 -9.94 17.99 14.25
C LYS A 80 -10.69 18.56 13.04
N THR A 81 -9.97 19.20 12.12
CA THR A 81 -10.53 19.88 10.95
C THR A 81 -10.80 18.89 9.82
N GLN A 82 -12.00 18.96 9.22
CA GLN A 82 -12.42 18.14 8.08
C GLN A 82 -12.52 18.93 6.76
N ASN A 83 -12.17 20.22 6.76
CA ASN A 83 -12.15 21.02 5.53
C ASN A 83 -11.05 20.51 4.59
N GLU A 84 -11.44 20.12 3.38
CA GLU A 84 -10.54 19.59 2.34
C GLU A 84 -9.41 20.58 1.99
N LYS A 85 -9.72 21.87 1.83
CA LYS A 85 -8.73 22.88 1.42
C LYS A 85 -7.67 23.07 2.50
N THR A 86 -8.10 23.13 3.76
CA THR A 86 -7.19 23.24 4.90
C THR A 86 -6.35 21.98 5.04
N LEU A 87 -6.95 20.80 4.88
CA LEU A 87 -6.23 19.53 4.89
C LEU A 87 -5.14 19.48 3.81
N HIS A 88 -5.46 19.91 2.60
CA HIS A 88 -4.50 19.93 1.52
C HIS A 88 -3.32 20.87 1.83
N ALA A 89 -3.62 22.08 2.33
CA ALA A 89 -2.59 23.03 2.74
C ALA A 89 -1.72 22.49 3.89
N ASP A 90 -2.33 21.89 4.92
CA ASP A 90 -1.62 21.30 6.06
C ASP A 90 -0.69 20.17 5.60
N LEU A 91 -1.14 19.33 4.66
CA LEU A 91 -0.33 18.25 4.10
C LEU A 91 0.90 18.80 3.36
N LEU A 92 0.73 19.87 2.57
CA LEU A 92 1.84 20.51 1.87
C LEU A 92 2.83 21.16 2.84
N LEU A 93 2.34 21.85 3.87
CA LEU A 93 3.17 22.46 4.91
C LEU A 93 3.95 21.40 5.71
N ALA A 94 3.32 20.28 6.05
CA ALA A 94 3.99 19.13 6.66
C ALA A 94 5.11 18.56 5.77
N GLY A 95 4.87 18.45 4.46
CA GLY A 95 5.89 18.03 3.50
C GLY A 95 7.08 18.99 3.43
N ILE A 96 6.81 20.29 3.32
CA ILE A 96 7.87 21.32 3.28
C ILE A 96 8.69 21.31 4.58
N SER A 97 8.04 21.25 5.74
CA SER A 97 8.74 21.21 7.03
C SER A 97 9.56 19.93 7.23
N GLN A 98 9.12 18.78 6.71
CA GLN A 98 9.93 17.57 6.65
C GLN A 98 11.20 17.76 5.81
N LEU A 99 11.10 18.39 4.64
CA LEU A 99 12.27 18.67 3.80
C LEU A 99 13.24 19.63 4.47
N ILE A 100 12.73 20.68 5.12
CA ILE A 100 13.57 21.61 5.90
C ILE A 100 14.31 20.86 7.02
N THR A 101 13.64 19.94 7.71
CA THR A 101 14.25 19.10 8.75
C THR A 101 15.44 18.31 8.21
N VAL A 102 15.27 17.70 7.03
CA VAL A 102 16.33 16.95 6.35
C VAL A 102 17.51 17.86 6.00
N MET A 103 17.25 19.03 5.43
CA MET A 103 18.28 19.99 5.07
C MET A 103 19.07 20.47 6.30
N VAL A 104 18.39 20.77 7.41
CA VAL A 104 19.02 21.20 8.66
C VAL A 104 19.89 20.08 9.24
N ALA A 105 19.37 18.85 9.31
CA ALA A 105 20.10 17.70 9.82
C ALA A 105 21.38 17.41 9.01
N ASP A 106 21.30 17.59 7.69
CA ASP A 106 22.46 17.43 6.80
C ASP A 106 23.52 18.54 7.03
N LYS A 107 23.09 19.79 7.18
CA LYS A 107 23.99 20.94 7.44
C LYS A 107 24.71 20.87 8.79
N ILE A 108 24.08 20.26 9.80
CA ILE A 108 24.67 20.07 11.13
C ILE A 108 25.48 18.75 11.19
N HIS A 109 25.53 17.98 10.09
CA HIS A 109 26.13 16.65 10.02
C HIS A 109 25.59 15.66 11.07
N GLN A 110 24.34 15.87 11.51
CA GLN A 110 23.65 15.03 12.48
C GLN A 110 22.52 14.25 11.81
N HIS A 111 22.90 13.33 10.93
CA HIS A 111 21.96 12.53 10.14
C HIS A 111 21.05 11.64 11.00
N GLN A 112 21.41 11.38 12.25
CA GLN A 112 20.55 10.67 13.21
C GLN A 112 19.21 11.37 13.46
N TYR A 113 19.14 12.70 13.28
CA TYR A 113 17.96 13.51 13.55
C TYR A 113 17.19 13.92 12.28
N ILE A 114 17.46 13.26 11.15
CA ILE A 114 16.79 13.52 9.86
C ILE A 114 15.25 13.41 9.92
N ARG A 115 14.73 12.72 10.95
CA ARG A 115 13.30 12.50 11.14
C ARG A 115 12.67 13.60 11.98
N SER A 116 13.30 14.12 13.02
CA SER A 116 12.64 15.03 13.98
C SER A 116 13.48 16.26 14.29
N LEU A 117 12.84 17.43 14.26
CA LEU A 117 13.43 18.70 14.71
C LEU A 117 13.48 18.85 16.23
N LYS A 118 12.63 18.14 16.99
CA LYS A 118 12.58 18.25 18.46
C LYS A 118 13.95 18.08 19.12
N PRO A 119 14.75 17.04 18.81
CA PRO A 119 16.08 16.88 19.39
C PRO A 119 17.13 17.90 18.91
N LEU A 120 16.84 18.69 17.87
CA LEU A 120 17.76 19.70 17.32
C LEU A 120 17.57 21.10 17.93
N ILE A 121 16.45 21.32 18.62
CA ILE A 121 16.07 22.61 19.22
C ILE A 121 16.26 22.61 20.76
N ALA A 122 16.44 21.42 21.35
CA ALA A 122 16.58 21.21 22.79
C ALA A 122 18.00 21.46 23.31
#